data_AF-A0A496YD22-F1
#
_entry.id   AF-A0A496YD22-F1
#
_cell.length_a   1.000
_cell.length_b   1.000
_cell.length_c   1.000
_cell.angle_alpha   90.00
_cell.angle_beta   90.00
_cell.angle_gamma   90.00
#
_symmetry.space_group_name_H-M   'P 1'
#
loop_
_entity.id
_entity.type
_entity.pdbx_description
1 polymer ?
#
loop_
_entity_poly.entity_id
_entity_poly.type
_entity_poly.pdbx_seq_one_letter_code
_entity_poly.pdbx_strand_id
1 'polypeptide(L)'
;MDKKTLLAFALSFLVLFGWSFFFGPKQEQKPHQGKTPVATNTEKTAPSPEKVTTQPAPSSNIAGEMEVKETASIPEREIRVETPLYAAVFSNVGPTIKSFKLKKYRETVDKDSPPVEMVNLKRGMGDFLRFSFTADAEKKDLPLAYECDRAMVQVGAESAPSVLKFRAFTSDKLLITQIYRFYPDQYRIDLKVQVENHSQT
;
A
#
# COMPACT_ATOMS: atom_id res chain seq x y z
N MET A 1 32.81 -48.30 -7.82
CA MET A 1 32.32 -46.97 -8.26
C MET A 1 32.70 -46.80 -9.72
N ASP A 2 31.71 -46.61 -10.58
CA ASP A 2 31.94 -46.48 -12.03
C ASP A 2 32.58 -45.13 -12.36
N LYS A 3 33.53 -45.13 -13.32
CA LYS A 3 34.27 -43.92 -13.75
C LYS A 3 33.36 -42.77 -14.17
N LYS A 4 32.18 -43.09 -14.70
CA LYS A 4 31.15 -42.12 -15.11
C LYS A 4 30.54 -41.40 -13.90
N THR A 5 30.34 -42.11 -12.79
CA THR A 5 29.81 -41.54 -11.55
C THR A 5 30.82 -40.60 -10.92
N LEU A 6 32.11 -40.97 -10.90
CA LEU A 6 33.18 -40.11 -10.40
C LEU A 6 33.30 -38.81 -11.23
N LEU A 7 33.18 -38.93 -12.56
CA LEU A 7 33.22 -37.78 -13.47
C LEU A 7 32.01 -36.86 -13.25
N ALA A 8 30.81 -37.41 -13.04
CA ALA A 8 29.61 -36.63 -12.75
C ALA A 8 29.71 -35.85 -11.44
N PHE A 9 30.27 -36.46 -10.38
CA PHE A 9 30.54 -35.76 -9.12
C PHE A 9 31.57 -34.64 -9.31
N ALA A 10 32.67 -34.90 -10.02
CA ALA A 10 33.69 -33.89 -10.29
C ALA A 10 33.13 -32.68 -11.07
N LEU A 11 32.32 -32.93 -12.10
CA LEU A 11 31.64 -31.88 -12.86
C LEU A 11 30.63 -31.09 -12.02
N SER A 12 29.85 -31.77 -11.17
CA SER A 12 28.90 -31.10 -10.26
C SER A 12 29.60 -30.15 -9.30
N PHE A 13 30.72 -30.58 -8.70
CA PHE A 13 31.53 -29.69 -7.86
C PHE A 13 32.10 -28.51 -8.65
N LEU A 14 32.58 -28.73 -9.87
CA LEU A 14 33.16 -27.67 -10.70
C LEU A 14 32.13 -26.58 -11.03
N VAL A 15 30.88 -26.96 -11.34
CA VAL A 15 29.78 -26.02 -11.57
C VAL A 15 29.43 -25.25 -10.29
N LEU A 16 29.34 -25.93 -9.13
CA LEU A 16 29.05 -25.28 -7.85
C LEU A 16 30.15 -24.28 -7.43
N PHE A 17 31.42 -24.66 -7.58
CA PHE A 17 32.54 -23.77 -7.26
C PHE A 17 32.65 -22.62 -8.25
N GLY A 18 32.43 -22.85 -9.54
CA GLY A 18 32.40 -21.78 -10.54
C GLY A 18 31.30 -20.75 -10.27
N TRP A 19 30.10 -21.23 -9.94
CA TRP A 19 28.98 -20.37 -9.56
C TRP A 19 29.26 -19.59 -8.27
N SER A 20 29.74 -20.27 -7.22
CA SER A 20 30.06 -19.64 -5.94
C SER A 20 31.21 -18.62 -6.05
N PHE A 21 32.18 -18.85 -6.94
CA PHE A 21 33.28 -17.90 -7.16
C PHE A 21 32.81 -16.62 -7.89
N PHE A 22 31.94 -16.75 -8.89
CA PHE A 22 31.44 -15.59 -9.65
C PHE A 22 30.31 -14.83 -8.94
N PHE A 23 29.47 -15.52 -8.14
CA PHE A 23 28.26 -14.96 -7.56
C PHE A 23 28.16 -15.11 -6.03
N GLY A 24 29.21 -15.58 -5.35
CA GLY A 24 29.23 -15.75 -3.90
C GLY A 24 29.25 -14.40 -3.16
N PRO A 25 28.48 -14.27 -2.06
CA PRO A 25 28.38 -13.01 -1.33
C PRO A 25 29.71 -12.64 -0.68
N LYS A 26 30.19 -11.41 -0.92
CA LYS A 26 31.28 -10.82 -0.13
C LYS A 26 30.79 -10.67 1.32
N GLN A 27 31.50 -11.29 2.26
CA GLN A 27 31.27 -11.05 3.69
C GLN A 27 31.51 -9.57 3.99
N GLU A 28 30.44 -8.83 4.25
CA GLU A 28 30.54 -7.52 4.87
C GLU A 28 31.10 -7.69 6.29
N GLN A 29 32.33 -7.23 6.49
CA GLN A 29 32.92 -7.05 7.81
C GLN A 29 32.11 -5.98 8.55
N LYS A 30 31.39 -6.37 9.60
CA LYS A 30 30.81 -5.44 10.58
C LYS A 30 31.92 -4.72 11.36
N PRO A 31 32.00 -3.38 11.33
CA PRO A 31 32.84 -2.66 12.27
C PRO A 31 32.29 -2.75 13.69
N HIS A 32 33.19 -3.03 14.62
CA HIS A 32 32.92 -3.21 16.03
C HIS A 32 32.51 -1.92 16.74
N GLN A 33 31.63 -2.12 17.73
CA GLN A 33 31.20 -1.18 18.75
C GLN A 33 32.39 -0.73 19.62
N GLY A 34 32.67 0.57 19.66
CA GLY A 34 33.69 1.18 20.52
C GLY A 34 33.05 2.11 21.56
N LYS A 35 33.40 1.88 22.83
CA LYS A 35 32.80 2.43 24.05
C LYS A 35 33.16 3.89 24.34
N THR A 36 32.25 4.54 25.06
CA THR A 36 32.31 5.83 25.77
C THR A 36 33.60 6.09 26.55
N PRO A 37 33.95 7.38 26.79
CA PRO A 37 34.17 7.84 28.17
C PRO A 37 33.35 9.10 28.53
N VAL A 38 32.92 9.12 29.79
CA VAL A 38 32.20 10.20 30.49
C VAL A 38 33.17 10.92 31.42
N ALA A 39 33.09 12.26 31.48
CA ALA A 39 33.25 13.17 32.64
C ALA A 39 33.61 14.58 32.10
N THR A 40 32.79 15.64 32.15
CA THR A 40 32.14 16.39 33.25
C THR A 40 33.08 17.36 33.98
N ASN A 41 32.95 18.67 33.68
CA ASN A 41 32.65 19.80 34.60
C ASN A 41 32.84 21.16 33.86
N THR A 42 31.80 21.99 33.68
CA THR A 42 31.40 23.20 34.50
C THR A 42 32.16 24.46 34.00
N GLU A 43 31.60 25.63 33.64
CA GLU A 43 30.50 26.41 34.20
C GLU A 43 30.07 27.57 33.22
N LYS A 44 28.75 27.75 32.99
CA LYS A 44 27.93 29.01 33.02
C LYS A 44 28.22 30.24 32.11
N THR A 45 27.27 30.61 31.23
CA THR A 45 26.26 31.70 31.36
C THR A 45 25.77 32.25 30.00
N ALA A 46 24.45 32.15 29.76
CA ALA A 46 23.44 32.96 29.00
C ALA A 46 23.88 34.13 28.05
N PRO A 47 23.12 34.46 26.96
CA PRO A 47 21.67 34.71 26.99
C PRO A 47 20.80 34.27 25.77
N SER A 48 19.47 34.32 26.00
CA SER A 48 18.37 34.30 25.02
C SER A 48 18.52 35.45 23.99
N PRO A 49 18.00 35.38 22.74
CA PRO A 49 16.58 35.30 22.34
C PRO A 49 16.39 34.24 21.20
N GLU A 50 15.28 33.95 20.53
CA GLU A 50 14.19 34.79 20.04
C GLU A 50 13.10 33.88 19.42
N LYS A 51 11.89 34.44 19.35
CA LYS A 51 10.65 33.85 18.87
C LYS A 51 10.62 33.93 17.34
N VAL A 52 10.50 32.81 16.63
CA VAL A 52 10.23 32.82 15.17
C VAL A 52 8.98 32.01 14.84
N THR A 53 7.91 32.78 14.68
CA THR A 53 6.76 32.65 13.78
C THR A 53 6.68 31.38 12.92
N THR A 54 5.67 30.56 13.21
CA THR A 54 5.12 29.56 12.30
C THR A 54 4.36 30.26 11.16
N GLN A 55 4.84 30.06 9.93
CA GLN A 55 4.15 30.42 8.69
C GLN A 55 3.24 29.25 8.27
N PRO A 56 1.94 29.45 8.05
CA PRO A 56 1.08 28.41 7.48
C PRO A 56 1.30 28.32 5.96
N ALA A 57 1.59 27.12 5.47
CA ALA A 57 1.53 26.81 4.05
C ALA A 57 0.07 26.87 3.56
N PRO A 58 -0.21 27.38 2.35
CA PRO A 58 -1.57 27.47 1.85
C PRO A 58 -2.12 26.08 1.50
N SER A 59 -3.08 25.61 2.30
CA SER A 59 -3.97 24.52 1.94
C SER A 59 -4.81 24.95 0.73
N SER A 60 -4.56 24.34 -0.42
CA SER A 60 -5.49 24.41 -1.55
C SER A 60 -6.74 23.62 -1.16
N ASN A 61 -7.76 24.36 -0.74
CA ASN A 61 -9.13 23.91 -0.58
C ASN A 61 -9.70 23.57 -1.95
N ILE A 62 -9.85 22.27 -2.22
CA ILE A 62 -11.02 21.76 -2.94
C ILE A 62 -11.60 20.64 -2.09
N ALA A 63 -12.21 21.03 -0.97
CA ALA A 63 -13.21 20.23 -0.30
C ALA A 63 -14.55 20.62 -0.91
N GLY A 64 -14.92 19.95 -2.01
CA GLY A 64 -16.32 19.78 -2.31
C GLY A 64 -16.87 18.84 -1.25
N GLU A 65 -17.65 19.37 -0.33
CA GLU A 65 -18.41 18.58 0.63
C GLU A 65 -19.45 17.77 -0.16
N MET A 66 -19.06 16.56 -0.56
CA MET A 66 -19.95 15.63 -1.22
C MET A 66 -20.94 15.15 -0.16
N GLU A 67 -22.20 15.52 -0.36
CA GLU A 67 -23.35 15.11 0.45
C GLU A 67 -23.52 13.59 0.30
N VAL A 68 -23.21 12.86 1.37
CA VAL A 68 -23.34 11.40 1.38
C VAL A 68 -24.81 11.06 1.52
N LYS A 69 -25.41 10.51 0.48
CA LYS A 69 -26.81 10.06 0.55
C LYS A 69 -26.91 8.88 1.51
N GLU A 70 -27.91 8.93 2.39
CA GLU A 70 -28.33 7.74 3.14
C GLU A 70 -28.55 6.60 2.15
N THR A 71 -28.06 5.41 2.52
CA THR A 71 -27.76 4.12 1.85
C THR A 71 -28.73 3.59 0.75
N ALA A 72 -29.64 4.40 0.22
CA ALA A 72 -30.54 4.11 -0.88
C ALA A 72 -29.77 4.00 -2.21
N SER A 73 -29.38 2.77 -2.52
CA SER A 73 -29.02 2.26 -3.85
C SER A 73 -27.91 3.05 -4.58
N ILE A 74 -26.72 3.10 -3.97
CA ILE A 74 -25.51 3.42 -4.74
C ILE A 74 -25.20 2.19 -5.62
N PRO A 75 -25.22 2.30 -6.95
CA PRO A 75 -24.91 1.17 -7.82
C PRO A 75 -23.44 0.76 -7.66
N GLU A 76 -23.16 -0.53 -7.85
CA GLU A 76 -21.78 -1.01 -7.93
C GLU A 76 -21.10 -0.39 -9.16
N ARG A 77 -19.90 0.16 -8.95
CA ARG A 77 -19.06 0.72 -9.98
C ARG A 77 -17.60 0.39 -9.71
N GLU A 78 -16.85 0.26 -10.80
CA GLU A 78 -15.41 0.04 -10.76
C GLU A 78 -14.66 1.37 -10.79
N ILE A 79 -13.59 1.46 -10.02
CA ILE A 79 -12.66 2.58 -9.97
C ILE A 79 -11.29 2.08 -10.42
N ARG A 80 -10.75 2.69 -11.48
CA ARG A 80 -9.43 2.34 -12.01
C ARG A 80 -8.35 3.16 -11.33
N VAL A 81 -7.28 2.50 -10.91
CA VAL A 81 -6.08 3.13 -10.35
C VAL A 81 -4.90 2.73 -11.21
N GLU A 82 -4.21 3.73 -11.75
CA GLU A 82 -3.01 3.52 -12.55
C GLU A 82 -1.79 4.20 -11.97
N THR A 83 -0.71 3.43 -11.83
CA THR A 83 0.62 3.90 -11.39
C THR A 83 1.69 3.42 -12.37
N PRO A 84 2.94 3.88 -12.29
CA PRO A 84 4.04 3.35 -13.10
C PRO A 84 4.33 1.86 -12.85
N LEU A 85 4.00 1.35 -11.67
CA LEU A 85 4.36 0.01 -11.21
C LEU A 85 3.23 -1.01 -11.34
N TYR A 86 1.97 -0.59 -11.24
CA TYR A 86 0.82 -1.48 -11.28
C TYR A 86 -0.44 -0.81 -11.82
N ALA A 87 -1.40 -1.64 -12.22
CA ALA A 87 -2.77 -1.26 -12.55
C ALA A 87 -3.72 -1.98 -11.58
N ALA A 88 -4.66 -1.27 -10.98
CA ALA A 88 -5.63 -1.86 -10.06
C ALA A 88 -7.06 -1.43 -10.37
N VAL A 89 -8.02 -2.30 -10.05
CA VAL A 89 -9.45 -2.02 -10.15
C VAL A 89 -10.08 -2.24 -8.78
N PHE A 90 -10.73 -1.21 -8.26
CA PHE A 90 -11.48 -1.25 -7.01
C PHE A 90 -12.98 -1.32 -7.30
N SER A 91 -13.76 -2.00 -6.46
CA SER A 91 -15.22 -1.83 -6.40
C SER A 91 -15.58 -0.85 -5.28
N ASN A 92 -16.63 -0.05 -5.47
CA ASN A 92 -17.18 0.80 -4.41
C ASN A 92 -18.09 0.05 -3.43
N VAL A 93 -18.51 -1.18 -3.77
CA VAL A 93 -19.25 -2.05 -2.86
C VAL A 93 -18.24 -2.81 -2.03
N GLY A 94 -18.19 -2.51 -0.73
CA GLY A 94 -17.19 -3.03 0.20
C GLY A 94 -15.77 -2.79 -0.31
N PRO A 95 -15.27 -1.52 -0.35
CA PRO A 95 -14.02 -1.10 -0.99
C PRO A 95 -12.96 -2.20 -1.03
N THR A 96 -12.89 -2.85 -2.19
CA THR A 96 -12.13 -4.09 -2.39
C THR A 96 -11.44 -4.03 -3.73
N ILE A 97 -10.27 -4.66 -3.81
CA ILE A 97 -9.50 -4.78 -5.04
C ILE A 97 -10.05 -5.97 -5.82
N LYS A 98 -10.63 -5.71 -6.99
CA LYS A 98 -11.11 -6.74 -7.94
C LYS A 98 -10.01 -7.19 -8.91
N SER A 99 -9.09 -6.30 -9.29
CA SER A 99 -7.94 -6.64 -10.15
C SER A 99 -6.67 -5.92 -9.69
N PHE A 100 -5.53 -6.60 -9.75
CA PHE A 100 -4.22 -6.02 -9.43
C PHE A 100 -3.11 -6.60 -10.32
N LYS A 101 -2.62 -5.80 -11.26
CA LYS A 101 -1.62 -6.20 -12.27
C LYS A 101 -0.29 -5.51 -12.05
N LEU A 102 0.79 -6.28 -11.96
CA LEU A 102 2.16 -5.78 -11.76
C LEU A 102 2.84 -5.51 -13.10
N LYS A 103 3.04 -4.23 -13.46
CA LYS A 103 3.56 -3.84 -14.79
C LYS A 103 5.00 -4.29 -15.05
N LYS A 104 5.80 -4.45 -14.00
CA LYS A 104 7.23 -4.83 -14.08
C LYS A 104 7.48 -6.34 -14.04
N TYR A 105 6.43 -7.15 -13.87
CA TYR A 105 6.54 -8.60 -13.78
C TYR A 105 5.74 -9.23 -14.91
N ARG A 106 6.25 -10.31 -15.47
CA ARG A 106 5.68 -11.02 -16.61
C ARG A 106 5.38 -12.46 -16.19
N GLU A 107 4.33 -13.05 -16.76
CA GLU A 107 3.97 -14.44 -16.43
C GLU A 107 5.02 -15.45 -16.97
N THR A 108 5.63 -15.12 -18.11
CA THR A 108 6.68 -15.92 -18.75
C THR A 108 7.88 -15.05 -19.13
N VAL A 109 8.96 -15.69 -19.59
CA VAL A 109 10.18 -15.01 -20.08
C VAL A 109 10.00 -14.36 -21.45
N ASP A 110 8.88 -14.63 -22.13
CA ASP A 110 8.60 -14.06 -23.45
C ASP A 110 8.43 -12.55 -23.35
N LYS A 111 8.98 -11.81 -24.33
CA LYS A 111 8.95 -10.35 -24.32
C LYS A 111 7.54 -9.76 -24.35
N ASP A 112 6.62 -10.47 -25.02
CA ASP A 112 5.22 -10.07 -25.20
C ASP A 112 4.28 -10.71 -24.15
N SER A 113 4.84 -11.39 -23.14
CA SER A 113 4.07 -12.00 -22.06
C SER A 113 3.22 -10.94 -21.34
N PRO A 114 1.99 -11.25 -20.90
CA PRO A 114 1.19 -10.31 -20.13
C PRO A 114 1.83 -10.01 -18.76
N PRO A 115 1.50 -8.85 -18.16
CA PRO A 115 1.91 -8.59 -16.79
C PRO A 115 1.26 -9.56 -15.81
N VAL A 116 1.98 -9.93 -14.75
CA VAL A 116 1.43 -10.78 -13.68
C VAL A 116 0.21 -10.12 -13.04
N GLU A 117 -0.91 -10.83 -12.98
CA GLU A 117 -2.12 -10.41 -12.28
C GLU A 117 -2.23 -11.12 -10.91
N MET A 118 -1.92 -10.40 -9.83
CA MET A 118 -1.94 -10.94 -8.47
C MET A 118 -3.36 -11.17 -7.93
N VAL A 119 -4.30 -10.31 -8.33
CA VAL A 119 -5.70 -10.39 -7.93
C VAL A 119 -6.52 -10.35 -9.20
N ASN A 120 -7.40 -11.34 -9.38
CA ASN A 120 -8.38 -11.39 -10.47
C ASN A 120 -9.69 -11.96 -9.91
N LEU A 121 -10.55 -11.09 -9.41
CA LEU A 121 -11.86 -11.46 -8.90
C LEU A 121 -12.91 -11.37 -10.00
N LYS A 122 -13.41 -12.53 -10.42
CA LYS A 122 -14.56 -12.66 -11.30
C LYS A 122 -15.84 -12.58 -10.48
N ARG A 123 -16.94 -12.23 -11.17
CA ARG A 123 -18.28 -12.21 -10.58
C ARG A 123 -18.59 -13.54 -9.88
N GLY A 124 -18.99 -13.47 -8.62
CA GLY A 124 -19.36 -14.65 -7.81
C GLY A 124 -18.21 -15.28 -7.01
N MET A 125 -16.95 -14.85 -7.15
CA MET A 125 -15.83 -15.38 -6.36
C MET A 125 -15.74 -14.79 -4.93
N GLY A 126 -16.64 -13.87 -4.57
CA GLY A 126 -16.58 -13.12 -3.32
C GLY A 126 -15.63 -11.92 -3.39
N ASP A 127 -15.48 -11.23 -2.27
CA ASP A 127 -14.60 -10.07 -2.14
C ASP A 127 -13.23 -10.48 -1.56
N PHE A 128 -12.18 -9.75 -1.93
CA PHE A 128 -10.82 -9.96 -1.43
C PHE A 128 -10.37 -8.73 -0.64
N LEU A 129 -9.77 -8.92 0.54
CA LEU A 129 -9.27 -7.82 1.39
C LEU A 129 -10.32 -6.73 1.63
N ARG A 130 -11.50 -7.12 2.14
CA ARG A 130 -12.54 -6.17 2.56
C ARG A 130 -12.27 -5.70 3.99
N PHE A 131 -12.40 -4.39 4.20
CA PHE A 131 -12.39 -3.78 5.53
C PHE A 131 -13.76 -3.19 5.82
N SER A 132 -14.30 -3.48 7.00
CA SER A 132 -15.59 -3.01 7.46
C SER A 132 -15.52 -2.67 8.94
N PHE A 133 -16.49 -1.87 9.39
CA PHE A 133 -16.68 -1.53 10.79
C PHE A 133 -18.17 -1.60 11.09
N THR A 134 -18.53 -2.28 12.17
CA THR A 134 -19.92 -2.42 12.63
C THR A 134 -19.98 -2.10 14.12
N ALA A 135 -21.05 -1.45 14.57
CA ALA A 135 -21.32 -1.26 15.99
C ALA A 135 -21.83 -2.55 16.65
N ASP A 136 -22.45 -3.43 15.85
CA ASP A 136 -23.05 -4.68 16.28
C ASP A 136 -22.33 -5.86 15.60
N ALA A 137 -21.58 -6.62 16.38
CA ALA A 137 -20.79 -7.75 15.90
C ALA A 137 -21.65 -8.96 15.46
N GLU A 138 -22.91 -9.02 15.91
CA GLU A 138 -23.85 -10.10 15.56
C GLU A 138 -24.55 -9.83 14.22
N LYS A 139 -24.54 -8.58 13.73
CA LYS A 139 -25.06 -8.26 12.40
C LYS A 139 -24.15 -8.81 11.31
N LYS A 140 -24.75 -9.62 10.44
CA LYS A 140 -24.07 -10.14 9.25
C LYS A 140 -23.70 -8.98 8.32
N ASP A 141 -22.41 -8.86 8.05
CA ASP A 141 -21.79 -7.75 7.33
C ASP A 141 -22.11 -7.80 5.82
N LEU A 142 -23.31 -7.34 5.46
CA LEU A 142 -23.71 -7.15 4.07
C LEU A 142 -22.80 -6.11 3.41
N PRO A 143 -22.41 -6.28 2.14
CA PRO A 143 -21.54 -5.32 1.46
C PRO A 143 -22.16 -3.92 1.43
N LEU A 144 -21.58 -2.99 2.18
CA LEU A 144 -21.98 -1.59 2.17
C LEU A 144 -21.48 -0.94 0.88
N ALA A 145 -22.36 -0.24 0.17
CA ALA A 145 -21.97 0.55 -0.98
C ALA A 145 -21.45 1.92 -0.53
N TYR A 146 -20.28 2.30 -1.02
CA TYR A 146 -19.63 3.57 -0.69
C TYR A 146 -19.78 4.55 -1.86
N GLU A 147 -19.98 5.81 -1.51
CA GLU A 147 -19.70 6.90 -2.41
C GLU A 147 -18.19 7.05 -2.57
N CYS A 148 -17.77 7.41 -3.76
CA CYS A 148 -16.36 7.56 -4.06
C CYS A 148 -16.11 8.90 -4.75
N ASP A 149 -15.06 9.60 -4.31
CA ASP A 149 -14.75 10.97 -4.71
C ASP A 149 -14.38 11.10 -6.20
N ARG A 150 -13.96 10.00 -6.83
CA ARG A 150 -13.57 9.96 -8.25
C ARG A 150 -13.79 8.57 -8.87
N ALA A 151 -13.80 8.50 -10.19
CA ALA A 151 -13.92 7.23 -10.95
C ALA A 151 -12.57 6.66 -11.43
N MET A 152 -11.52 7.49 -11.42
CA MET A 152 -10.17 7.07 -11.80
C MET A 152 -9.11 7.81 -10.98
N VAL A 153 -8.01 7.12 -10.71
CA VAL A 153 -6.77 7.69 -10.16
C VAL A 153 -5.66 7.40 -11.15
N GLN A 154 -4.87 8.42 -11.50
CA GLN A 154 -3.62 8.25 -12.23
C GLN A 154 -2.51 8.90 -11.41
N VAL A 155 -1.44 8.14 -11.15
CA VAL A 155 -0.23 8.61 -10.48
C VAL A 155 0.90 8.53 -11.51
N GLY A 156 1.47 9.66 -11.89
CA GLY A 156 2.63 9.73 -12.79
C GLY A 156 3.95 9.50 -12.03
N ALA A 157 5.01 9.10 -12.73
CA ALA A 157 6.31 8.78 -12.10
C ALA A 157 6.88 9.89 -11.22
N GLU A 158 6.72 11.15 -11.63
CA GLU A 158 7.23 12.33 -10.92
C GLU A 158 6.12 13.05 -10.12
N SER A 159 4.95 12.42 -9.95
CA SER A 159 3.83 13.04 -9.23
C SER A 159 3.88 12.72 -7.74
N ALA A 160 3.33 13.63 -6.92
CA ALA A 160 3.10 13.33 -5.52
C ALA A 160 2.10 12.17 -5.35
N PRO A 161 2.12 11.44 -4.21
CA PRO A 161 1.14 10.41 -3.93
C PRO A 161 -0.30 10.91 -4.05
N SER A 162 -1.17 10.10 -4.65
CA SER A 162 -2.60 10.42 -4.81
C SER A 162 -3.45 9.60 -3.85
N VAL A 163 -4.63 10.13 -3.51
CA VAL A 163 -5.60 9.45 -2.66
C VAL A 163 -6.89 9.12 -3.40
N LEU A 164 -7.56 8.07 -2.95
CA LEU A 164 -8.91 7.68 -3.34
C LEU A 164 -9.75 7.53 -2.06
N LYS A 165 -10.89 8.20 -2.00
CA LYS A 165 -11.72 8.22 -0.80
C LYS A 165 -13.04 7.51 -1.06
N PHE A 166 -13.41 6.64 -0.14
CA PHE A 166 -14.71 6.00 -0.07
C PHE A 166 -15.42 6.45 1.20
N ARG A 167 -16.68 6.87 1.10
CA ARG A 167 -17.50 7.32 2.23
C ARG A 167 -18.85 6.63 2.23
N ALA A 168 -19.31 6.18 3.39
CA ALA A 168 -20.64 5.60 3.55
C ALA A 168 -21.16 5.80 4.97
N PHE A 169 -22.47 5.97 5.09
CA PHE A 169 -23.16 5.83 6.37
C PHE A 169 -23.60 4.37 6.56
N THR A 170 -23.33 3.83 7.76
CA THR A 170 -23.94 2.58 8.20
C THR A 170 -25.38 2.80 8.66
N SER A 171 -26.14 1.71 8.80
CA SER A 171 -27.47 1.74 9.41
C SER A 171 -27.46 2.26 10.84
N ASP A 172 -26.34 2.07 11.56
CA ASP A 172 -26.12 2.51 12.93
C ASP A 172 -25.62 3.98 13.01
N LYS A 173 -25.77 4.76 11.94
CA LYS A 173 -25.35 6.18 11.83
C LYS A 173 -23.85 6.40 12.08
N LEU A 174 -23.01 5.42 11.75
CA LEU A 174 -21.55 5.62 11.68
C LEU A 174 -21.18 6.10 10.27
N LEU A 175 -20.45 7.21 10.18
CA LEU A 175 -19.81 7.62 8.93
C LEU A 175 -18.45 6.94 8.84
N ILE A 176 -18.33 6.02 7.88
CA ILE A 176 -17.06 5.35 7.58
C ILE A 176 -16.41 6.03 6.39
N THR A 177 -15.17 6.47 6.56
CA THR A 177 -14.32 7.01 5.50
C THR A 177 -13.07 6.16 5.32
N GLN A 178 -12.94 5.50 4.17
CA GLN A 178 -11.73 4.76 3.79
C GLN A 178 -10.90 5.58 2.81
N ILE A 179 -9.64 5.82 3.14
CA ILE A 179 -8.71 6.64 2.36
C ILE A 179 -7.54 5.76 1.92
N TYR A 180 -7.51 5.43 0.63
CA TYR A 180 -6.40 4.72 0.03
C TYR A 180 -5.38 5.72 -0.50
N ARG A 181 -4.10 5.51 -0.24
CA ARG A 181 -3.00 6.33 -0.78
C ARG A 181 -2.10 5.48 -1.68
N PHE A 182 -1.81 6.02 -2.86
CA PHE A 182 -1.03 5.39 -3.89
C PHE A 182 0.22 6.20 -4.18
N TYR A 183 1.33 5.51 -4.36
CA TYR A 183 2.65 6.09 -4.58
C TYR A 183 3.12 5.81 -6.01
N PRO A 184 3.89 6.73 -6.64
CA PRO A 184 4.40 6.54 -7.99
C PRO A 184 5.45 5.43 -8.10
N ASP A 185 6.21 5.21 -7.03
CA ASP A 185 7.45 4.43 -7.00
C ASP A 185 7.39 3.25 -6.01
N GLN A 186 6.21 2.94 -5.45
CA GLN A 186 6.03 1.86 -4.49
C GLN A 186 4.82 0.96 -4.85
N TYR A 187 4.92 -0.33 -4.53
CA TYR A 187 3.79 -1.26 -4.60
C TYR A 187 2.85 -1.19 -3.39
N ARG A 188 3.28 -0.49 -2.32
CA ARG A 188 2.49 -0.33 -1.10
C ARG A 188 1.28 0.57 -1.35
N ILE A 189 0.14 0.17 -0.81
CA ILE A 189 -1.06 0.98 -0.74
C ILE A 189 -1.37 1.19 0.73
N ASP A 190 -1.42 2.45 1.17
CA ASP A 190 -1.85 2.73 2.53
C ASP A 190 -3.36 2.80 2.58
N LEU A 191 -3.94 2.21 3.62
CA LEU A 191 -5.34 2.36 3.97
C LEU A 191 -5.44 3.06 5.32
N LYS A 192 -6.10 4.22 5.34
CA LYS A 192 -6.57 4.86 6.58
C LYS A 192 -8.09 4.73 6.65
N VAL A 193 -8.59 4.13 7.73
CA VAL A 193 -10.02 4.08 8.03
C VAL A 193 -10.33 5.09 9.13
N GLN A 194 -11.33 5.94 8.90
CA GLN A 194 -11.87 6.86 9.89
C GLN A 194 -13.34 6.49 10.11
N VAL A 195 -13.73 6.43 11.38
CA VAL A 195 -15.11 6.15 11.79
C VAL A 195 -15.54 7.29 12.67
N GLU A 196 -16.63 7.95 12.30
CA GLU A 196 -17.26 9.00 13.08
C GLU A 196 -18.63 8.52 13.51
N ASN A 197 -18.95 8.66 14.80
CA ASN A 197 -20.27 8.31 15.30
C ASN A 197 -21.20 9.53 15.18
N HIS A 198 -22.26 9.40 14.38
CA HIS A 198 -23.31 10.41 14.20
C HIS A 198 -24.65 9.96 14.84
N SER A 199 -24.64 8.95 15.71
CA SER A 199 -25.80 8.63 16.54
C SER A 199 -26.06 9.79 17.51
N GLN A 200 -27.27 10.36 17.51
CA GLN A 200 -27.66 11.35 18.51
C GLN A 200 -27.54 10.73 19.91
N THR A 201 -26.95 11.48 20.86
CA THR A 201 -26.92 11.11 22.29
C THR A 201 -28.24 11.50 22.94
#